data_AF-A0A955TR48-F1
#
_entry.id   AF-A0A955TR48-F1
#
_cell.length_a   1.000
_cell.length_b   1.000
_cell.length_c   1.000
_cell.angle_alpha   90.00
_cell.angle_beta   90.00
_cell.angle_gamma   90.00
#
_symmetry.space_group_name_H-M   'P 1'
#
loop_
_entity.id
_entity.type
_entity.pdbx_description
1 polymer ?
#
loop_
_entity_poly.entity_id
_entity_poly.type
_entity_poly.pdbx_seq_one_letter_code
_entity_poly.pdbx_strand_id
1 'polypeptide(L)'
;GGINLDPGGIPPGEKEDFQLFDTYAILGFPGSWEWPSGWEARYTWRFTAGILRGAGDEGFIGTTGPAIILTNWDWRVSLDLGTGAAFVSDEKFGRQDFGGPVQIIGHGGVSYHFPGHITLGWRFHHFSDAAIYGTDNRGIDFHIIELGYRF
;
A
#
# COMPACT_ATOMS: atom_id res chain seq x y z
N GLY A 1 -11.86 -6.34 -7.43
CA GLY A 1 -11.18 -7.62 -7.22
C GLY A 1 -12.20 -8.71 -6.96
N GLY A 2 -11.97 -9.92 -7.48
CA GLY A 2 -12.67 -11.14 -7.05
C GLY A 2 -11.80 -11.84 -6.00
N ILE A 3 -12.42 -12.32 -4.93
CA ILE A 3 -11.74 -13.06 -3.87
C ILE A 3 -11.32 -14.41 -4.44
N ASN A 4 -10.02 -14.75 -4.38
CA ASN A 4 -9.57 -16.09 -4.75
C ASN A 4 -9.67 -17.02 -3.55
N LEU A 5 -10.34 -18.16 -3.72
CA LEU A 5 -10.53 -19.18 -2.68
C LEU A 5 -9.57 -20.37 -2.86
N ASP A 6 -8.61 -20.28 -3.79
CA ASP A 6 -7.57 -21.30 -3.96
C ASP A 6 -6.34 -20.96 -3.10
N PRO A 7 -5.97 -21.78 -2.10
CA PRO A 7 -4.86 -21.51 -1.16
C PRO A 7 -3.46 -21.46 -1.79
N GLY A 8 -3.33 -21.52 -3.12
CA GLY A 8 -2.07 -21.37 -3.84
C GLY A 8 -2.21 -20.76 -5.23
N GLY A 9 -3.34 -20.12 -5.54
CA GLY A 9 -3.61 -19.52 -6.86
C GLY A 9 -3.44 -18.01 -6.86
N ILE A 10 -2.78 -17.49 -7.92
CA ILE A 10 -2.77 -16.06 -8.24
C ILE A 10 -4.22 -15.56 -8.31
N PRO A 11 -4.59 -14.43 -7.67
CA PRO A 11 -5.95 -13.88 -7.72
C PRO A 11 -6.50 -13.86 -9.15
N PRO A 12 -7.80 -14.12 -9.40
CA PRO A 12 -8.32 -14.32 -10.77
C PRO A 12 -8.13 -13.13 -11.73
N GLY A 13 -7.70 -11.97 -11.23
CA GLY A 13 -7.29 -10.82 -12.03
C GLY A 13 -5.79 -10.73 -12.34
N GLU A 14 -4.93 -11.35 -11.54
CA GLU A 14 -3.48 -11.31 -11.67
C GLU A 14 -2.98 -12.50 -12.50
N LYS A 15 -1.89 -12.32 -13.26
CA LYS A 15 -1.33 -13.33 -14.15
C LYS A 15 0.08 -13.78 -13.74
N GLU A 16 0.72 -13.04 -12.85
CA GLU A 16 2.09 -13.26 -12.38
C GLU A 16 2.17 -13.01 -10.87
N ASP A 17 3.15 -13.64 -10.21
CA ASP A 17 3.48 -13.34 -8.81
C ASP A 17 4.39 -12.11 -8.74
N PHE A 18 4.08 -11.21 -7.81
CA PHE A 18 4.84 -9.98 -7.62
C PHE A 18 5.47 -9.87 -6.24
N GLN A 19 6.65 -9.26 -6.21
CA GLN A 19 7.35 -8.88 -4.99
C GLN A 19 7.61 -7.38 -5.00
N LEU A 20 7.27 -6.74 -3.88
CA LEU A 20 7.51 -5.32 -3.66
C LEU A 20 8.51 -5.14 -2.52
N PHE A 21 9.59 -4.41 -2.79
CA PHE A 21 10.57 -3.99 -1.79
C PHE A 21 10.68 -2.48 -1.85
N ASP A 22 10.16 -1.78 -0.84
CA ASP A 22 10.17 -0.33 -0.81
C ASP A 22 10.58 0.25 0.55
N THR A 23 10.90 1.54 0.51
CA THR A 23 11.05 2.38 1.70
C THR A 23 9.89 3.35 1.74
N TYR A 24 9.46 3.74 2.93
CA TYR A 24 8.32 4.62 3.10
C TYR A 24 8.59 5.78 4.05
N ALA A 25 7.88 6.88 3.82
CA ALA A 25 7.80 8.02 4.72
C ALA A 25 6.34 8.41 4.92
N ILE A 26 6.01 8.83 6.14
CA ILE A 26 4.68 9.33 6.50
C ILE A 26 4.86 10.74 7.05
N LEU A 27 4.22 11.71 6.39
CA LEU A 27 4.14 13.08 6.85
C LEU A 27 2.80 13.28 7.57
N GLY A 28 2.83 13.56 8.87
CA GLY A 28 1.63 13.95 9.62
C GLY A 28 1.34 15.44 9.46
N PHE A 29 0.10 15.79 9.13
CA PHE A 29 -0.32 17.20 9.11
C PHE A 29 -0.63 17.72 10.52
N PRO A 30 -0.60 19.05 10.73
CA PRO A 30 -1.03 19.65 11.98
C PRO A 30 -2.51 19.36 12.28
N GLY A 31 -2.83 19.19 13.56
CA GLY A 31 -4.17 18.92 14.05
C GLY A 31 -4.48 17.43 14.20
N SER A 32 -5.37 17.12 15.13
CA SER A 32 -5.88 15.79 15.42
C SER A 32 -7.36 15.88 15.77
N TRP A 33 -8.09 14.80 15.57
CA TRP A 33 -9.39 14.59 16.21
C TRP A 33 -9.25 13.53 17.26
N GLU A 34 -9.67 13.85 18.48
CA GLU A 34 -9.53 12.98 19.63
C GLU A 34 -10.91 12.58 20.13
N TRP A 35 -11.05 11.32 20.52
CA TRP A 35 -12.26 10.79 21.13
C TRP A 35 -11.99 10.35 22.57
N PRO A 36 -12.99 10.42 23.48
CA PRO A 36 -12.85 9.95 24.86
C PRO A 36 -12.43 8.47 25.00
N SER A 37 -12.59 7.67 23.94
CA SER A 37 -12.15 6.27 23.86
C SER A 37 -10.63 6.11 23.67
N GLY A 38 -9.85 7.20 23.63
CA GLY A 38 -8.40 7.19 23.48
C GLY A 38 -7.92 7.11 22.02
N TRP A 39 -8.83 7.14 21.06
CA TRP A 39 -8.49 7.21 19.64
C TRP A 39 -8.14 8.65 19.24
N GLU A 40 -7.09 8.79 18.45
CA GLU A 40 -6.65 10.01 17.80
C GLU A 40 -6.59 9.76 16.29
N ALA A 41 -7.32 10.52 15.49
CA ALA A 41 -7.19 10.51 14.03
C ALA A 41 -6.34 11.69 13.56
N ARG A 42 -5.53 11.47 12.53
CA ARG A 42 -4.70 12.49 11.90
C ARG A 42 -4.67 12.32 10.39
N TYR A 43 -4.77 13.44 9.66
CA TYR A 43 -4.45 13.44 8.24
C TYR A 43 -2.96 13.25 8.05
N THR A 44 -2.60 12.38 7.12
CA THR A 44 -1.21 12.12 6.76
C THR A 44 -1.04 12.07 5.26
N TRP A 45 0.21 12.18 4.82
CA TRP A 45 0.60 11.93 3.44
C TRP A 45 1.67 10.84 3.43
N ARG A 46 1.46 9.78 2.64
CA ARG A 46 2.40 8.67 2.50
C ARG A 46 3.20 8.82 1.21
N PHE A 47 4.47 8.47 1.28
CA PHE A 47 5.36 8.31 0.13
C PHE A 47 6.05 6.96 0.22
N THR A 48 6.16 6.25 -0.90
CA THR A 48 7.04 5.08 -1.01
C THR A 48 7.89 5.15 -2.27
N ALA A 49 9.06 4.53 -2.21
CA ALA A 49 9.94 4.36 -3.36
C ALA A 49 10.68 3.03 -3.23
N GLY A 50 10.70 2.25 -4.29
CA GLY A 50 11.21 0.89 -4.26
C GLY A 50 11.28 0.19 -5.61
N ILE A 51 11.34 -1.12 -5.52
CA ILE A 51 11.51 -2.04 -6.64
C ILE A 51 10.32 -3.00 -6.67
N LEU A 52 9.74 -3.15 -7.86
CA LEU A 52 8.74 -4.14 -8.19
C LEU A 52 9.38 -5.24 -9.05
N ARG A 53 9.17 -6.50 -8.67
CA ARG A 53 9.63 -7.68 -9.42
C ARG A 53 8.47 -8.57 -9.76
N GLY A 54 8.45 -9.11 -10.98
CA GLY A 54 7.45 -10.07 -11.43
C GLY A 54 7.92 -10.76 -12.72
N ALA A 55 7.64 -12.04 -12.88
CA ALA A 55 7.99 -12.83 -14.07
C ALA A 55 9.50 -12.82 -14.48
N GLY A 56 10.41 -12.48 -13.56
CA GLY A 56 11.85 -12.33 -13.85
C GLY A 56 12.27 -10.92 -14.26
N ASP A 57 11.31 -10.01 -14.44
CA ASP A 57 11.54 -8.60 -14.73
C ASP A 57 11.62 -7.76 -13.44
N GLU A 58 12.27 -6.60 -13.52
CA GLU A 58 12.43 -5.65 -12.42
C GLU A 58 12.16 -4.22 -12.90
N GLY A 59 11.38 -3.47 -12.13
CA GLY A 59 11.08 -2.07 -12.40
C GLY A 59 11.05 -1.21 -11.13
N PHE A 60 11.26 0.08 -11.30
CA PHE A 60 11.04 1.05 -10.23
C PHE A 60 9.54 1.24 -9.98
N ILE A 61 9.18 1.41 -8.71
CA ILE A 61 7.83 1.81 -8.30
C ILE A 61 7.91 2.86 -7.20
N GLY A 62 7.09 3.89 -7.32
CA GLY A 62 6.89 4.89 -6.27
C GLY A 62 5.40 5.13 -6.03
N THR A 63 5.01 5.33 -4.78
CA THR A 63 3.62 5.64 -4.44
C THR A 63 3.52 6.93 -3.64
N THR A 64 2.41 7.63 -3.79
CA THR A 64 2.14 8.83 -3.01
C THR A 64 0.65 9.07 -2.87
N GLY A 65 0.21 9.50 -1.69
CA GLY A 65 -1.18 9.85 -1.51
C GLY A 65 -1.59 10.24 -0.09
N PRO A 66 -2.79 10.83 0.04
CA PRO A 66 -3.39 11.15 1.32
C PRO A 66 -3.88 9.90 2.06
N ALA A 67 -3.77 9.94 3.39
CA ALA A 67 -4.27 8.91 4.27
C ALA A 67 -4.81 9.50 5.57
N ILE A 68 -5.56 8.69 6.32
CA ILE A 68 -5.94 8.95 7.69
C ILE A 68 -5.36 7.82 8.55
N ILE A 69 -4.63 8.20 9.59
CA ILE A 69 -4.17 7.26 10.61
C ILE A 69 -4.99 7.48 11.88
N LEU A 70 -5.64 6.42 12.36
CA LEU A 70 -6.27 6.36 13.66
C LEU A 70 -5.34 5.63 14.62
N THR A 71 -4.98 6.26 15.73
CA THR A 71 -4.06 5.70 16.72
C THR A 71 -4.73 5.61 18.07
N ASN A 72 -4.58 4.47 18.74
CA ASN A 72 -4.88 4.33 20.15
C ASN A 72 -3.58 4.04 20.90
N TRP A 73 -3.11 5.00 21.69
CA TRP A 73 -1.81 4.92 22.36
C TRP A 73 -1.81 3.97 23.55
N ASP A 74 -2.94 3.75 24.21
CA ASP A 74 -3.08 2.78 25.30
C ASP A 74 -2.94 1.34 24.77
N TRP A 75 -3.50 1.08 23.58
CA TRP A 75 -3.40 -0.21 22.91
C TRP A 75 -2.13 -0.33 22.08
N ARG A 76 -1.43 0.79 21.85
CA ARG A 76 -0.24 0.90 21.01
C ARG A 76 -0.50 0.40 19.59
N VAL A 77 -1.68 0.69 19.05
CA VAL A 77 -2.09 0.29 17.71
C VAL A 77 -2.46 1.50 16.88
N SER A 78 -2.07 1.48 15.60
CA SER A 78 -2.63 2.38 14.59
C SER A 78 -3.30 1.61 13.47
N LEU A 79 -4.41 2.15 12.98
CA LEU A 79 -5.09 1.77 11.76
C LEU A 79 -4.84 2.85 10.71
N ASP A 80 -4.56 2.44 9.48
CA ASP A 80 -4.23 3.33 8.38
C ASP A 80 -5.15 3.03 7.20
N LEU A 81 -5.77 4.07 6.63
CA LEU A 81 -6.62 3.97 5.45
C LEU A 81 -6.29 5.14 4.53
N GLY A 82 -6.10 4.86 3.24
CA GLY A 82 -5.74 5.90 2.28
C GLY A 82 -5.87 5.48 0.83
N THR A 83 -5.57 6.44 -0.03
CA THR A 83 -5.62 6.30 -1.48
C THR A 83 -4.53 7.17 -2.09
N GLY A 84 -4.26 7.02 -3.39
CA GLY A 84 -3.25 7.81 -4.06
C GLY A 84 -2.96 7.33 -5.47
N ALA A 85 -1.74 7.60 -5.90
CA ALA A 85 -1.21 7.12 -7.16
C ALA A 85 0.07 6.29 -6.95
N ALA A 86 0.25 5.29 -7.79
CA ALA A 86 1.51 4.62 -8.00
C ALA A 86 2.07 5.00 -9.38
N PHE A 87 3.38 5.14 -9.45
CA PHE A 87 4.15 5.39 -10.66
C PHE A 87 5.09 4.21 -10.86
N VAL A 88 5.02 3.58 -12.01
CA VAL A 88 5.87 2.44 -12.37
C VAL A 88 6.75 2.81 -13.56
N SER A 89 8.00 2.35 -13.57
CA SER A 89 8.89 2.56 -14.73
C SER A 89 8.66 1.56 -15.85
N ASP A 90 8.08 0.41 -15.51
CA ASP A 90 7.67 -0.62 -16.46
C ASP A 90 6.19 -0.96 -16.21
N GLU A 91 5.47 -1.19 -17.28
CA GLU A 91 4.04 -1.45 -17.29
C GLU A 91 3.75 -2.92 -17.57
N LYS A 92 4.75 -3.67 -18.05
CA LYS A 92 4.61 -5.07 -18.44
C LYS A 92 5.64 -5.93 -17.74
N PHE A 93 5.15 -6.95 -17.03
CA PHE A 93 5.96 -7.95 -16.36
C PHE A 93 5.44 -9.31 -16.82
N GLY A 94 6.22 -10.02 -17.65
CA GLY A 94 5.75 -11.25 -18.28
C GLY A 94 4.39 -11.06 -19.01
N ARG A 95 3.35 -11.76 -18.53
CA ARG A 95 1.98 -11.66 -19.10
C ARG A 95 1.10 -10.61 -18.44
N GLN A 96 1.54 -10.04 -17.33
CA GLN A 96 0.82 -8.98 -16.64
C GLN A 96 1.10 -7.65 -17.33
N ASP A 97 0.03 -6.90 -17.60
CA ASP A 97 0.08 -5.58 -18.23
C ASP A 97 -0.76 -4.64 -17.37
N PHE A 98 -0.14 -3.59 -16.83
CA PHE A 98 -0.80 -2.54 -16.05
C PHE A 98 -1.49 -1.51 -16.95
N GLY A 99 -1.23 -1.55 -18.26
CA GLY A 99 -1.79 -0.70 -19.29
C GLY A 99 -1.20 0.72 -19.35
N GLY A 100 -0.61 1.21 -18.27
CA GLY A 100 -0.01 2.54 -18.23
C GLY A 100 0.84 2.77 -16.98
N PRO A 101 1.63 3.86 -16.96
CA PRO A 101 2.68 4.08 -15.97
C PRO A 101 2.15 4.62 -14.64
N VAL A 102 0.85 4.98 -14.59
CA VAL A 102 0.20 5.52 -13.40
C VAL A 102 -0.97 4.62 -13.02
N GLN A 103 -1.02 4.19 -11.76
CA GLN A 103 -2.11 3.38 -11.21
C GLN A 103 -2.75 4.12 -10.03
N ILE A 104 -4.03 3.93 -9.80
CA ILE A 104 -4.74 4.36 -8.60
C ILE A 104 -4.49 3.30 -7.52
N ILE A 105 -4.17 3.76 -6.31
CA ILE A 105 -4.00 2.90 -5.15
C ILE A 105 -5.14 3.13 -4.15
N GLY A 106 -5.62 2.04 -3.57
CA GLY A 106 -6.36 2.04 -2.30
C GLY A 106 -5.59 1.19 -1.30
N HIS A 107 -5.48 1.63 -0.05
CA HIS A 107 -4.77 0.87 0.96
C HIS A 107 -5.44 0.88 2.33
N GLY A 108 -5.17 -0.19 3.07
CA GLY A 108 -5.53 -0.33 4.47
C GLY A 108 -4.44 -1.07 5.24
N GLY A 109 -4.17 -0.67 6.48
CA GLY A 109 -3.12 -1.28 7.28
C GLY A 109 -3.38 -1.21 8.77
N VAL A 110 -2.65 -2.05 9.50
CA VAL A 110 -2.59 -2.05 10.96
C VAL A 110 -1.13 -2.07 11.38
N SER A 111 -0.79 -1.34 12.43
CA SER A 111 0.55 -1.33 12.99
C SER A 111 0.53 -1.32 14.51
N TYR A 112 1.58 -1.90 15.10
CA TYR A 112 1.82 -1.94 16.52
C TYR A 112 3.06 -1.13 16.88
N HIS A 113 2.97 -0.33 17.94
CA HIS A 113 4.03 0.57 18.41
C HIS A 113 4.78 -0.07 19.59
N PHE A 114 6.04 -0.40 19.37
CA PHE A 114 6.94 -0.88 20.40
C PHE A 114 7.61 0.29 21.14
N PRO A 115 8.14 0.05 22.36
CA PRO A 115 9.04 1.01 23.01
C PRO A 115 10.22 1.38 22.11
N GLY A 116 10.79 2.57 22.31
CA GLY A 116 11.93 3.02 21.51
C GLY A 116 11.57 3.44 20.08
N HIS A 117 10.32 3.86 19.86
CA HIS A 117 9.85 4.44 18.59
C HIS A 117 9.81 3.48 17.40
N ILE A 118 9.91 2.16 17.64
CA ILE A 118 9.83 1.14 16.60
C ILE A 118 8.37 0.77 16.33
N THR A 119 8.02 0.62 15.06
CA THR A 119 6.69 0.20 14.63
C THR A 119 6.79 -1.01 13.72
N LEU A 120 5.93 -2.02 13.94
CA LEU A 120 5.73 -3.14 13.02
C LEU A 120 4.33 -3.05 12.44
N GLY A 121 4.19 -3.21 11.13
CA GLY A 121 2.91 -3.11 10.45
C GLY A 121 2.66 -4.22 9.45
N TRP A 122 1.39 -4.39 9.12
CA TRP A 122 0.94 -5.08 7.92
C TRP A 122 0.02 -4.15 7.13
N ARG A 123 0.15 -4.18 5.81
CA ARG A 123 -0.61 -3.35 4.89
C ARG A 123 -1.10 -4.16 3.70
N PHE A 124 -2.34 -3.90 3.33
CA PHE A 124 -2.93 -4.29 2.05
C PHE A 124 -2.95 -3.11 1.08
N HIS A 125 -2.56 -3.36 -0.16
CA HIS A 125 -2.42 -2.39 -1.24
C HIS A 125 -3.15 -2.92 -2.47
N HIS A 126 -4.21 -2.25 -2.93
CA HIS A 126 -4.89 -2.56 -4.18
C HIS A 126 -4.50 -1.54 -5.26
N PHE A 127 -3.99 -2.03 -6.38
CA PHE A 127 -3.59 -1.23 -7.53
C PHE A 127 -4.60 -1.44 -8.64
N SER A 128 -5.03 -0.38 -9.32
CA SER A 128 -5.83 -0.47 -10.54
C SER A 128 -5.66 0.78 -11.37
N ASP A 129 -5.83 0.68 -12.68
CA ASP A 129 -5.87 1.84 -13.56
C ASP A 129 -7.28 2.44 -13.69
N ALA A 130 -8.27 1.87 -13.00
CA ALA A 130 -9.70 2.17 -13.16
C ALA A 130 -10.20 2.15 -14.62
N ALA A 131 -9.63 1.27 -15.46
CA ALA A 131 -9.90 1.14 -16.89
C ALA A 131 -9.54 2.37 -17.74
N ILE A 132 -8.69 3.27 -17.24
CA ILE A 132 -8.20 4.44 -17.99
C ILE A 132 -7.40 4.02 -19.23
N TYR A 133 -6.75 2.85 -19.20
CA TYR A 133 -5.93 2.34 -20.30
C TYR A 133 -6.58 1.18 -21.07
N GLY A 134 -7.87 0.94 -20.86
CA GLY A 134 -8.62 -0.15 -21.48
C GLY A 134 -9.13 -1.16 -20.47
N THR A 135 -9.62 -2.31 -20.94
CA THR A 135 -10.25 -3.33 -20.08
C THR A 135 -9.46 -4.63 -19.94
N ASP A 136 -8.39 -4.78 -20.72
CA ASP A 136 -7.62 -6.02 -20.81
C ASP A 136 -6.39 -6.04 -19.88
N ASN A 137 -6.03 -4.87 -19.36
CA ASN A 137 -5.01 -4.68 -18.34
C ASN A 137 -5.54 -5.06 -16.95
N ARG A 138 -4.61 -5.25 -16.02
CA ARG A 138 -4.90 -5.80 -14.72
C ARG A 138 -4.04 -5.15 -13.65
N GLY A 139 -4.68 -4.80 -12.54
CA GLY A 139 -4.00 -4.37 -11.33
C GLY A 139 -3.37 -5.52 -10.54
N ILE A 140 -2.85 -5.20 -9.36
CA ILE A 140 -2.26 -6.16 -8.42
C ILE A 140 -2.67 -5.80 -6.99
N ASP A 141 -2.84 -6.81 -6.16
CA ASP A 141 -2.96 -6.73 -4.72
C ASP A 141 -1.65 -7.12 -4.00
N PHE A 142 -1.21 -6.30 -3.04
CA PHE A 142 -0.04 -6.58 -2.22
C PHE A 142 -0.40 -6.75 -0.74
N HIS A 143 0.27 -7.70 -0.10
CA HIS A 143 0.36 -7.85 1.34
C HIS A 143 1.79 -7.50 1.78
N ILE A 144 1.96 -6.38 2.48
CA ILE A 144 3.26 -5.81 2.80
C ILE A 144 3.47 -5.87 4.32
N ILE A 145 4.65 -6.30 4.76
CA ILE A 145 5.09 -6.18 6.15
C ILE A 145 5.99 -4.95 6.27
N GLU A 146 5.70 -4.11 7.25
CA GLU A 146 6.36 -2.81 7.41
C GLU A 146 7.15 -2.77 8.71
N LEU A 147 8.40 -2.29 8.64
CA LEU A 147 9.20 -1.93 9.81
C LEU A 147 9.51 -0.44 9.74
N GLY A 148 9.19 0.29 10.81
CA GLY A 148 9.31 1.73 10.85
C GLY A 148 9.94 2.27 12.12
N TYR A 149 10.36 3.53 12.04
CA TYR A 149 10.80 4.34 13.16
C TYR A 149 10.00 5.65 13.19
N ARG A 150 9.50 6.04 14.37
CA ARG A 150 8.73 7.28 14.58
C ARG A 150 9.60 8.37 15.21
N PHE A 151 9.84 9.45 14.46
CA PHE A 151 10.61 10.61 14.92
C PHE A 151 9.81 11.53 15.85
#